data_AF-A0A2D4KW86-F1
#
_entry.id   AF-A0A2D4KW86-F1
#
_cell.length_a   1.000
_cell.length_b   1.000
_cell.length_c   1.000
_cell.angle_alpha   90.00
_cell.angle_beta   90.00
_cell.angle_gamma   90.00
#
_symmetry.space_group_name_H-M   'P 1'
#
loop_
_entity.id
_entity.type
_entity.pdbx_description
1 polymer ?
#
loop_
_entity_poly.entity_id
_entity_poly.type
_entity_poly.pdbx_seq_one_letter_code
_entity_poly.pdbx_strand_id
1 'polypeptide(L)'
;KTMADSSYQSEVHNILSLLKMKSRTAALQEVSDVESMDMKPECFISPRYAKKYKSKQLAARILEAHHNIIHLPLMEAKLRFIQAWQSLPEFGLSYYIVRFKGSKKDDLLGISYNRLIRIDTATGDPITTWRYSNMKQWNVNWEIRQVAIEFDQNVSIAFACLSANCKVVHEYIGGYIFLSTRSKDQNETLDEDLFHKLTGGRE
;
A
#
# COMPACT_ATOMS: atom_id res chain seq x y z
N LYS A 1 -41.78 -34.44 -12.49
CA LYS A 1 -40.74 -35.47 -12.26
C LYS A 1 -40.46 -35.52 -10.76
N THR A 2 -40.42 -36.72 -10.18
CA THR A 2 -40.26 -36.95 -8.74
C THR A 2 -39.00 -37.79 -8.50
N MET A 3 -38.49 -37.87 -7.27
CA MET A 3 -37.34 -38.74 -6.96
C MET A 3 -37.59 -40.25 -7.17
N ALA A 4 -38.85 -40.64 -7.39
CA ALA A 4 -39.25 -41.99 -7.79
C ALA A 4 -39.17 -42.23 -9.32
N ASP A 5 -38.79 -41.23 -10.11
CA ASP A 5 -38.63 -41.37 -11.56
C ASP A 5 -37.41 -42.24 -11.88
N SER A 6 -37.56 -43.17 -12.82
CA SER A 6 -36.51 -44.09 -13.28
C SER A 6 -35.22 -43.37 -13.72
N SER A 7 -35.33 -42.12 -14.20
CA SER A 7 -34.17 -41.31 -14.60
C SER A 7 -33.34 -40.77 -13.43
N TYR A 8 -33.89 -40.74 -12.20
CA TYR A 8 -33.26 -40.13 -11.04
C TYR A 8 -31.94 -40.81 -10.66
N GLN A 9 -31.90 -42.14 -10.62
CA GLN A 9 -30.69 -42.89 -10.26
C GLN A 9 -29.56 -42.70 -11.30
N SER A 10 -29.93 -42.60 -12.59
CA SER A 10 -28.97 -42.32 -13.66
C SER A 10 -28.43 -40.88 -13.56
N GLU A 11 -29.28 -39.91 -13.25
CA GLU A 11 -28.89 -38.52 -13.05
C GLU A 11 -27.96 -38.34 -11.84
N VAL A 12 -28.27 -39.00 -10.72
CA VAL A 12 -27.39 -39.03 -9.52
C VAL A 12 -26.03 -39.64 -9.86
N HIS A 13 -26.00 -40.75 -10.60
CA HIS A 13 -24.75 -41.38 -11.01
C HIS A 13 -23.90 -40.46 -11.91
N ASN A 14 -24.54 -39.78 -12.87
CA ASN A 14 -23.89 -38.83 -13.78
C ASN A 14 -23.34 -37.60 -13.04
N ILE A 15 -24.06 -37.08 -12.05
CA ILE A 15 -23.60 -35.96 -11.23
C ILE A 15 -22.40 -36.40 -10.37
N LEU A 16 -22.48 -37.57 -9.73
CA LEU A 16 -21.38 -38.09 -8.91
C LEU A 16 -20.13 -38.44 -9.73
N SER A 17 -20.28 -38.96 -10.95
CA SER A 17 -19.15 -39.23 -11.84
C SER A 17 -18.49 -37.94 -12.32
N LEU A 18 -19.28 -36.92 -12.66
CA LEU A 18 -18.77 -35.59 -13.01
C LEU A 18 -18.03 -34.92 -11.85
N LEU A 19 -18.55 -35.03 -10.62
CA LEU A 19 -17.90 -34.50 -9.42
C LEU A 19 -16.56 -35.20 -9.14
N LYS A 20 -16.49 -36.53 -9.32
CA LYS A 20 -15.24 -37.31 -9.20
C LYS A 20 -14.21 -36.95 -10.28
N MET A 21 -14.63 -36.58 -11.48
CA MET A 21 -13.71 -36.10 -12.53
C MET A 21 -13.17 -34.70 -12.18
N LYS A 22 -14.03 -33.77 -11.74
CA LYS A 22 -13.62 -32.41 -11.35
C LYS A 22 -12.66 -32.38 -10.17
N SER A 23 -12.78 -33.29 -9.20
CA SER A 23 -11.82 -33.38 -8.09
C SER A 23 -10.42 -33.80 -8.53
N ARG A 24 -10.28 -34.42 -9.72
CA ARG A 24 -8.99 -34.90 -10.26
C ARG A 24 -8.33 -33.90 -11.21
N THR A 25 -9.10 -33.04 -11.89
CA THR A 25 -8.62 -32.06 -12.88
C THR A 25 -8.30 -30.68 -12.31
N ALA A 26 -8.58 -30.43 -11.02
CA ALA A 26 -8.22 -29.17 -10.37
C ALA A 26 -6.71 -29.03 -10.06
N ALA A 27 -5.93 -30.11 -10.21
CA ALA A 27 -4.48 -30.06 -10.20
C ALA A 27 -3.99 -30.04 -11.67
N LEU A 28 -3.36 -28.93 -12.05
CA LEU A 28 -2.66 -28.72 -13.33
C LEU A 28 -3.57 -28.38 -14.52
N GLN A 29 -4.15 -27.18 -14.51
CA GLN A 29 -4.16 -26.42 -15.76
C GLN A 29 -2.74 -25.88 -15.95
N GLU A 30 -1.97 -26.56 -16.80
CA GLU A 30 -0.72 -26.01 -17.33
C GLU A 30 -1.03 -24.66 -17.96
N VAL A 31 -0.32 -23.65 -17.47
CA VAL A 31 -0.37 -22.29 -18.01
C VAL A 31 0.04 -22.37 -19.48
N SER A 32 -0.80 -21.82 -20.34
CA SER A 32 -0.57 -21.69 -21.78
C SER A 32 0.88 -21.31 -22.10
N ASP A 33 1.43 -22.01 -23.09
CA ASP A 33 2.79 -21.90 -23.62
C ASP A 33 3.33 -20.45 -23.64
N VAL A 34 4.15 -20.12 -22.64
CA VAL A 34 4.67 -18.77 -22.36
C VAL A 34 5.60 -18.28 -23.48
N GLU A 35 6.15 -19.20 -24.29
CA GLU A 35 6.99 -18.88 -25.45
C GLU A 35 6.23 -18.18 -26.60
N SER A 36 4.89 -18.27 -26.63
CA SER A 36 4.04 -17.65 -27.67
C SER A 36 3.62 -16.20 -27.38
N MET A 37 3.89 -15.68 -26.18
CA MET A 37 3.63 -14.28 -25.86
C MET A 37 4.75 -13.42 -26.45
N ASP A 38 4.44 -12.59 -27.44
CA ASP A 38 5.31 -11.52 -27.95
C ASP A 38 5.55 -10.48 -26.82
N MET A 39 6.40 -10.86 -25.88
CA MET A 39 6.62 -10.17 -24.62
C MET A 39 7.47 -8.94 -24.87
N LYS A 40 6.84 -7.76 -24.93
CA LYS A 40 7.53 -6.47 -25.01
C LYS A 40 8.08 -6.08 -23.64
N PRO A 41 9.40 -6.21 -23.38
CA PRO A 41 9.97 -5.99 -22.05
C PRO A 41 9.80 -4.55 -21.56
N GLU A 42 9.60 -3.60 -22.47
CA GLU A 42 9.39 -2.19 -22.17
C GLU A 42 8.08 -1.92 -21.43
N CYS A 43 7.09 -2.80 -21.53
CA CYS A 43 5.81 -2.68 -20.84
C CYS A 43 5.89 -3.05 -19.34
N PHE A 44 6.94 -3.75 -18.92
CA PHE A 44 7.07 -4.26 -17.54
C PHE A 44 8.04 -3.44 -16.68
N ILE A 45 8.63 -2.38 -17.24
CA ILE A 45 9.67 -1.58 -16.59
C ILE A 45 9.40 -0.09 -16.75
N SER A 46 9.98 0.71 -15.86
CA SER A 46 9.89 2.17 -16.00
C SER A 46 10.62 2.68 -17.25
N PRO A 47 10.17 3.80 -17.85
CA PRO A 47 10.78 4.38 -19.05
C PRO A 47 12.28 4.68 -18.91
N ARG A 48 12.72 4.99 -17.69
CA ARG A 48 14.14 5.23 -17.36
C ARG A 48 15.00 4.00 -17.64
N TYR A 49 14.52 2.80 -17.29
CA TYR A 49 15.25 1.56 -17.53
C TYR A 49 15.13 1.11 -19.00
N ALA A 50 13.97 1.31 -19.62
CA ALA A 50 13.77 1.03 -21.04
C ALA A 50 14.73 1.84 -21.93
N LYS A 51 15.04 3.09 -21.57
CA LYS A 51 16.04 3.91 -22.27
C LYS A 51 17.49 3.48 -22.01
N LYS A 52 17.77 2.86 -20.86
CA LYS A 52 19.14 2.54 -20.42
C LYS A 52 19.65 1.20 -20.96
N TYR A 53 18.76 0.23 -21.15
CA TYR A 53 19.13 -1.14 -21.53
C TYR A 53 18.51 -1.54 -22.86
N LYS A 54 19.18 -2.41 -23.61
CA LYS A 54 18.63 -2.95 -24.86
C LYS A 54 17.49 -3.93 -24.56
N SER A 55 16.46 -3.94 -25.41
CA SER A 55 15.27 -4.80 -25.27
C SER A 55 15.60 -6.28 -25.01
N LYS A 56 16.51 -6.87 -25.81
CA LYS A 56 16.94 -8.27 -25.63
C LYS A 56 17.57 -8.56 -24.26
N GLN A 57 18.35 -7.62 -23.71
CA GLN A 57 18.95 -7.77 -22.38
C GLN A 57 17.89 -7.68 -21.28
N LEU A 58 16.90 -6.81 -21.45
CA LEU A 58 15.77 -6.71 -20.53
C LEU A 58 14.93 -7.98 -20.54
N ALA A 59 14.58 -8.48 -21.73
CA ALA A 59 13.83 -9.73 -21.89
C ALA A 59 14.52 -10.91 -21.17
N ALA A 60 15.84 -11.07 -21.38
CA ALA A 60 16.60 -12.13 -20.72
C ALA A 60 16.53 -12.03 -19.18
N ARG A 61 16.71 -10.83 -18.62
CA ARG A 61 16.63 -10.61 -17.16
C ARG A 61 15.23 -10.82 -16.60
N ILE A 62 14.20 -10.46 -17.36
CA ILE A 62 12.81 -10.65 -16.92
C ILE A 62 12.47 -12.15 -16.93
N LEU A 63 12.87 -12.90 -17.96
CA LEU A 63 12.65 -14.35 -18.02
C LEU A 63 13.38 -15.10 -16.91
N GLU A 64 14.61 -14.71 -16.61
CA GLU A 64 15.37 -15.26 -15.48
C GLU A 64 14.64 -15.01 -14.14
N ALA A 65 14.15 -13.79 -13.90
CA ALA A 65 13.38 -13.48 -12.71
C ALA A 65 12.02 -14.20 -12.67
N HIS A 66 11.37 -14.35 -13.83
CA HIS A 66 10.09 -15.04 -13.98
C HIS A 66 10.17 -16.52 -13.61
N HIS A 67 11.29 -17.18 -13.92
CA HIS A 67 11.51 -18.59 -13.56
C HIS A 67 11.36 -18.84 -12.04
N ASN A 68 11.71 -17.86 -11.21
CA ASN A 68 11.58 -17.97 -9.74
C ASN A 68 10.13 -17.91 -9.24
N ILE A 69 9.19 -17.44 -10.06
CA ILE A 69 7.79 -17.18 -9.65
C ILE A 69 6.75 -17.91 -10.51
N ILE A 70 7.17 -18.64 -11.55
CA ILE A 70 6.27 -19.30 -12.51
C ILE A 70 5.30 -20.31 -11.87
N HIS A 71 5.67 -20.89 -10.74
CA HIS A 71 4.87 -21.86 -9.99
C HIS A 71 3.87 -21.21 -9.02
N LEU A 72 3.90 -19.88 -8.86
CA LEU A 72 3.02 -19.19 -7.94
C LEU A 72 1.61 -19.03 -8.56
N PRO A 73 0.54 -19.34 -7.81
CA PRO A 73 -0.82 -18.99 -8.23
C PRO A 73 -0.98 -17.48 -8.46
N LEU A 74 -1.92 -17.09 -9.33
CA LEU A 74 -2.15 -15.68 -9.70
C LEU A 74 -2.31 -14.75 -8.48
N MET A 75 -3.04 -15.18 -7.45
CA MET A 75 -3.24 -14.37 -6.25
C MET A 75 -1.97 -14.22 -5.43
N GLU A 76 -1.19 -15.30 -5.29
CA GLU A 76 0.09 -15.27 -4.58
C GLU A 76 1.11 -14.40 -5.32
N ALA A 77 1.18 -14.49 -6.65
CA ALA A 77 2.04 -13.63 -7.46
C ALA A 77 1.73 -12.13 -7.26
N LYS A 78 0.44 -11.76 -7.23
CA LYS A 78 -0.01 -10.39 -6.92
C LYS A 78 0.37 -9.97 -5.51
N LEU A 79 0.18 -10.84 -4.51
CA LEU A 79 0.54 -10.56 -3.13
C LEU A 79 2.06 -10.35 -2.98
N ARG A 80 2.88 -11.20 -3.61
CA ARG A 80 4.34 -11.06 -3.63
C ARG A 80 4.78 -9.75 -4.28
N PHE A 81 4.12 -9.32 -5.35
CA PHE A 81 4.38 -8.01 -5.96
C PHE A 81 4.12 -6.87 -4.97
N ILE A 82 2.99 -6.90 -4.25
CA ILE A 82 2.67 -5.91 -3.23
C ILE A 82 3.70 -5.93 -2.10
N GLN A 83 4.10 -7.11 -1.62
CA GLN A 83 5.12 -7.24 -0.56
C GLN A 83 6.48 -6.70 -0.99
N ALA A 84 6.90 -6.97 -2.23
CA ALA A 84 8.14 -6.42 -2.78
C ALA A 84 8.06 -4.88 -2.87
N TRP A 85 6.93 -4.33 -3.31
CA TRP A 85 6.69 -2.89 -3.32
C TRP A 85 6.72 -2.29 -1.89
N GLN A 86 6.12 -2.99 -0.93
CA GLN A 86 6.11 -2.58 0.49
C GLN A 86 7.49 -2.61 1.15
N SER A 87 8.42 -3.45 0.66
CA SER A 87 9.80 -3.52 1.16
C SER A 87 10.71 -2.39 0.68
N LEU A 88 10.24 -1.54 -0.25
CA LEU A 88 11.05 -0.42 -0.73
C LEU A 88 11.28 0.62 0.38
N PRO A 89 12.46 1.26 0.45
CA PRO A 89 12.81 2.19 1.53
C PRO A 89 11.84 3.38 1.69
N GLU A 90 11.32 3.87 0.56
CA GLU A 90 10.42 5.02 0.51
C GLU A 90 8.94 4.63 0.43
N PHE A 91 8.62 3.35 0.62
CA PHE A 91 7.25 2.89 0.59
C PHE A 91 6.39 3.59 1.66
N GLY A 92 5.18 3.98 1.28
CA GLY A 92 4.19 4.53 2.19
C GLY A 92 4.59 5.90 2.76
N LEU A 93 5.33 6.71 1.99
CA LEU A 93 5.58 8.11 2.30
C LEU A 93 4.72 9.02 1.42
N SER A 94 3.99 9.93 2.06
CA SER A 94 3.32 11.06 1.40
C SER A 94 4.09 12.33 1.67
N TYR A 95 4.45 13.08 0.63
CA TYR A 95 5.33 14.24 0.74
C TYR A 95 4.57 15.55 0.66
N TYR A 96 4.88 16.48 1.56
CA TYR A 96 4.34 17.83 1.59
C TYR A 96 5.46 18.85 1.78
N ILE A 97 5.47 19.91 0.98
CA ILE A 97 6.34 21.07 1.22
C ILE A 97 5.81 21.84 2.42
N VAL A 98 6.66 22.04 3.42
CA VAL A 98 6.35 22.73 4.67
C VAL A 98 7.45 23.71 5.06
N ARG A 99 7.10 24.70 5.89
CA ARG A 99 8.07 25.58 6.55
C ARG A 99 7.99 25.40 8.05
N PHE A 100 9.06 24.87 8.65
CA PHE A 100 9.17 24.71 10.10
C PHE A 100 9.29 26.06 10.80
N LYS A 101 8.68 26.19 11.98
CA LYS A 101 8.77 27.38 12.83
C LYS A 101 10.23 27.67 13.15
N GLY A 102 10.67 28.91 12.90
CA GLY A 102 12.07 29.32 13.08
C GLY A 102 12.98 29.01 11.89
N SER A 103 12.52 28.26 10.89
CA SER A 103 13.25 28.06 9.63
C SER A 103 12.83 29.09 8.58
N LYS A 104 13.80 29.61 7.84
CA LYS A 104 13.57 30.40 6.62
C LYS A 104 13.52 29.54 5.36
N LYS A 105 14.00 28.29 5.44
CA LYS A 105 14.06 27.33 4.34
C LYS A 105 12.82 26.45 4.34
N ASP A 106 12.37 26.12 3.13
CA ASP A 106 11.29 25.15 2.89
C ASP A 106 11.87 23.75 2.83
N ASP A 107 11.23 22.84 3.57
CA ASP A 107 11.61 21.44 3.68
C ASP A 107 10.46 20.53 3.21
N LEU A 108 10.78 19.27 2.96
CA LEU A 108 9.78 18.24 2.71
C LEU A 108 9.41 17.53 4.02
N LEU A 109 8.13 17.42 4.28
CA LEU A 109 7.55 16.57 5.31
C LEU A 109 7.07 15.28 4.65
N GLY A 110 7.76 14.17 4.95
CA GLY A 110 7.29 12.82 4.64
C GLY A 110 6.41 12.29 5.76
N ILE A 111 5.16 11.96 5.44
CA ILE A 111 4.21 11.32 6.36
C ILE A 111 4.13 9.84 6.02
N SER A 112 4.41 8.98 6.99
CA SER A 112 4.23 7.53 6.88
C SER A 112 3.23 7.03 7.92
N TYR A 113 2.90 5.74 7.85
CA TYR A 113 1.93 5.12 8.75
C TYR A 113 2.36 5.11 10.23
N ASN A 114 3.66 5.22 10.51
CA ASN A 114 4.21 5.14 11.87
C ASN A 114 5.12 6.32 12.27
N ARG A 115 5.40 7.25 11.34
CA ARG A 115 6.40 8.30 11.56
C ARG A 115 6.20 9.49 10.62
N LEU A 116 6.73 10.63 11.04
CA LEU A 116 6.95 11.83 10.26
C LEU A 116 8.46 11.99 10.01
N ILE A 117 8.84 12.45 8.83
CA ILE A 117 10.25 12.65 8.45
C ILE A 117 10.38 14.05 7.87
N ARG A 118 11.31 14.85 8.40
CA ARG A 118 11.77 16.08 7.75
C ARG A 118 12.90 15.74 6.81
N ILE A 119 12.78 16.17 5.56
CA ILE A 119 13.69 15.86 4.46
C ILE A 119 14.17 17.17 3.85
N ASP A 120 15.47 17.26 3.56
CA ASP A 120 16.03 18.42 2.89
C ASP A 120 15.54 18.49 1.44
N THR A 121 14.91 19.59 1.02
CA THR A 121 14.39 19.74 -0.35
C THR A 121 15.49 19.77 -1.41
N ALA A 122 16.72 20.15 -1.06
CA ALA A 122 17.83 20.26 -2.00
C ALA A 122 18.58 18.94 -2.19
N THR A 123 18.81 18.18 -1.11
CA THR A 123 19.54 16.89 -1.19
C THR A 123 18.63 15.68 -1.30
N GLY A 124 17.40 15.77 -0.78
CA GLY A 124 16.48 14.64 -0.63
C GLY A 124 16.78 13.76 0.59
N ASP A 125 17.72 14.16 1.45
CA ASP A 125 18.12 13.35 2.60
C ASP A 125 17.22 13.57 3.82
N PRO A 126 16.94 12.53 4.62
CA PRO A 126 16.21 12.66 5.87
C PRO A 126 17.05 13.40 6.92
N ILE A 127 16.55 14.53 7.40
CA ILE A 127 17.17 15.35 8.46
C ILE A 127 16.75 14.86 9.85
N THR A 128 15.46 14.63 10.07
CA THR A 128 14.92 14.25 11.38
C THR A 128 13.70 13.36 11.22
N THR A 129 13.55 12.38 12.11
CA THR A 129 12.41 11.46 12.12
C THR A 129 11.71 11.50 13.47
N TRP A 130 10.40 11.66 13.46
CA TRP A 130 9.54 11.60 14.65
C TRP A 130 8.59 10.41 14.55
N ARG A 131 8.51 9.59 15.60
CA ARG A 131 7.65 8.40 15.61
C ARG A 131 6.30 8.72 16.23
N TYR A 132 5.23 8.15 15.67
CA TYR A 132 3.87 8.29 16.23
C TYR A 132 3.74 7.66 17.62
N SER A 133 4.54 6.63 17.93
CA SER A 133 4.59 6.03 19.27
C SER A 133 4.93 7.03 20.38
N ASN A 134 5.63 8.11 20.03
CA ASN A 134 6.06 9.12 20.98
C ASN A 134 5.20 10.39 20.87
N MET A 135 4.17 10.41 20.01
CA MET A 135 3.30 11.57 19.84
C MET A 135 2.28 11.59 20.98
N LYS A 136 2.17 12.74 21.66
CA LYS A 136 1.15 12.96 22.70
C LYS A 136 -0.12 13.55 22.12
N GLN A 137 0.04 14.60 21.33
CA GLN A 137 -1.06 15.35 20.72
C GLN A 137 -0.58 16.16 19.54
N TRP A 138 -1.51 16.55 18.67
CA TRP A 138 -1.29 17.57 17.65
C TRP A 138 -2.47 18.53 17.63
N ASN A 139 -2.18 19.76 17.26
CA ASN A 139 -3.16 20.82 17.11
C ASN A 139 -2.91 21.55 15.78
N VAL A 140 -3.97 22.08 15.20
CA VAL A 140 -3.90 22.92 14.01
C VAL A 140 -4.42 24.29 14.37
N ASN A 141 -3.57 25.31 14.21
CA ASN A 141 -4.02 26.69 14.21
C ASN A 141 -4.44 27.06 12.79
N TRP A 142 -5.75 27.18 12.58
CA TRP A 142 -6.35 27.46 11.28
C TRP A 142 -6.11 28.89 10.78
N GLU A 143 -5.97 29.85 11.71
CA GLU A 143 -5.75 31.26 11.39
C GLU A 143 -4.39 31.47 10.73
N ILE A 144 -3.33 30.91 11.33
CA ILE A 144 -1.96 30.98 10.79
C ILE A 144 -1.57 29.78 9.94
N ARG A 145 -2.51 28.85 9.70
CA ARG A 145 -2.30 27.61 8.93
C ARG A 145 -1.05 26.86 9.39
N GLN A 146 -0.97 26.59 10.67
CA GLN A 146 0.17 25.92 11.30
C GLN A 146 -0.28 24.65 12.00
N VAL A 147 0.44 23.56 11.78
CA VAL A 147 0.31 22.32 12.54
C VAL A 147 1.38 22.33 13.63
N ALA A 148 0.99 22.09 14.88
CA ALA A 148 1.88 21.91 16.01
C ALA A 148 1.71 20.50 16.57
N ILE A 149 2.82 19.81 16.83
CA ILE A 149 2.82 18.43 17.30
C ILE A 149 3.74 18.34 18.52
N GLU A 150 3.21 17.75 19.58
CA GLU A 150 3.93 17.49 20.81
C GLU A 150 4.27 16.01 20.93
N PHE A 151 5.52 15.73 21.25
CA PHE A 151 6.04 14.41 21.51
C PHE A 151 6.48 14.27 22.96
N ASP A 152 6.85 13.06 23.34
CA ASP A 152 7.54 12.78 24.59
C ASP A 152 8.87 13.54 24.71
N GLN A 153 9.39 13.60 25.95
CA GLN A 153 10.68 14.24 26.27
C GLN A 153 10.71 15.76 25.96
N ASN A 154 9.57 16.43 26.05
CA ASN A 154 9.41 17.87 25.78
C ASN A 154 9.83 18.30 24.36
N VAL A 155 9.80 17.37 23.40
CA VAL A 155 10.03 17.69 21.98
C VAL A 155 8.73 18.19 21.37
N SER A 156 8.73 19.40 20.82
CA SER A 156 7.61 19.94 20.06
C SER A 156 8.09 20.45 18.72
N ILE A 157 7.26 20.27 17.69
CA ILE A 157 7.50 20.82 16.36
C ILE A 157 6.28 21.61 15.92
N ALA A 158 6.52 22.64 15.13
CA ALA A 158 5.45 23.38 14.47
C ALA A 158 5.87 23.72 13.04
N PHE A 159 4.95 23.61 12.10
CA PHE A 159 5.23 23.90 10.69
C PHE A 159 3.97 24.38 9.97
N ALA A 160 4.16 25.24 8.97
CA ALA A 160 3.09 25.67 8.06
C ALA A 160 3.16 24.86 6.77
N CYS A 161 2.01 24.41 6.26
CA CYS A 161 1.93 23.67 5.00
C CYS A 161 1.91 24.65 3.81
N LEU A 162 2.79 24.43 2.83
CA LEU A 162 2.90 25.30 1.64
C LEU A 162 2.30 24.65 0.39
N SER A 163 2.43 23.33 0.26
CA SER A 163 1.94 22.56 -0.90
C SER A 163 0.48 22.10 -0.78
N ALA A 164 -0.08 22.09 0.42
CA ALA A 164 -1.45 21.63 0.69
C ALA A 164 -2.05 22.38 1.88
N ASN A 165 -3.37 22.29 2.03
CA ASN A 165 -4.05 22.80 3.22
C ASN A 165 -3.61 21.98 4.45
N CYS A 166 -3.41 22.63 5.60
CA CYS A 166 -3.08 21.97 6.87
C CYS A 166 -4.12 20.93 7.29
N LYS A 167 -5.37 21.07 6.81
CA LYS A 167 -6.42 20.06 6.99
C LYS A 167 -6.02 18.68 6.44
N VAL A 168 -5.35 18.64 5.29
CA VAL A 168 -4.91 17.37 4.67
C VAL A 168 -3.86 16.70 5.55
N VAL A 169 -2.85 17.45 6.01
CA VAL A 169 -1.82 16.90 6.89
C VAL A 169 -2.40 16.43 8.23
N HIS A 170 -3.33 17.20 8.79
CA HIS A 170 -4.08 16.83 10.00
C HIS A 170 -4.85 15.52 9.82
N GLU A 171 -5.59 15.39 8.72
CA GLU A 171 -6.36 14.19 8.38
C GLU A 171 -5.44 12.98 8.16
N TYR A 172 -4.29 13.16 7.52
CA TYR A 172 -3.29 12.10 7.35
C TYR A 172 -2.75 11.58 8.69
N ILE A 173 -2.40 12.49 9.61
CA ILE A 173 -1.91 12.12 10.95
C ILE A 173 -3.01 11.37 11.71
N GLY A 174 -4.22 11.96 11.79
CA GLY A 174 -5.36 11.37 12.49
C GLY A 174 -5.79 10.03 11.89
N GLY A 175 -5.82 9.94 10.56
CA GLY A 175 -6.15 8.73 9.81
C GLY A 175 -5.14 7.62 10.05
N TYR A 176 -3.84 7.89 10.02
CA TYR A 176 -2.84 6.86 10.34
C TYR A 176 -2.89 6.39 11.80
N ILE A 177 -3.12 7.30 12.73
CA ILE A 177 -3.35 6.95 14.14
C ILE A 177 -4.58 6.04 14.25
N PHE A 178 -5.71 6.42 13.63
CA PHE A 178 -6.91 5.59 13.60
C PHE A 178 -6.68 4.21 12.98
N LEU A 179 -5.98 4.13 11.85
CA LEU A 179 -5.68 2.86 11.21
C LEU A 179 -4.82 1.94 12.10
N SER A 180 -4.01 2.52 12.99
CA SER A 180 -3.17 1.79 13.95
C SER A 180 -3.94 1.26 15.17
N THR A 181 -5.11 1.81 15.49
CA THR A 181 -5.96 1.33 16.59
C THR A 181 -6.87 0.17 16.19
N ARG A 182 -6.92 -0.20 14.91
CA ARG A 182 -7.74 -1.33 14.43
C ARG A 182 -7.11 -2.66 14.89
N SER A 183 -7.90 -3.51 15.53
CA SER A 183 -7.48 -4.85 15.96
C SER A 183 -7.37 -5.81 14.77
N LYS A 184 -6.48 -6.82 14.87
CA LYS A 184 -6.24 -7.79 13.78
C LYS A 184 -7.30 -8.90 13.67
N ASP A 185 -8.03 -9.15 14.76
CA ASP A 185 -8.87 -10.35 14.92
C ASP A 185 -10.39 -10.08 14.90
N GLN A 186 -10.82 -8.82 14.80
CA GLN A 186 -12.24 -8.49 14.81
C GLN A 186 -12.71 -8.01 13.44
N ASN A 187 -13.58 -8.81 12.81
CA ASN A 187 -14.52 -8.38 11.79
C ASN A 187 -15.58 -7.46 12.42
N GLU A 188 -15.25 -6.28 12.94
CA GLU A 188 -16.22 -5.53 13.74
C GLU A 188 -16.16 -4.04 13.42
N THR A 189 -17.27 -3.55 12.85
CA THR A 189 -17.74 -2.17 12.70
C THR A 189 -16.73 -1.04 12.92
N LEU A 190 -16.53 -0.23 11.88
CA LEU A 190 -15.71 0.98 11.93
C LEU A 190 -16.21 1.95 13.01
N ASP A 191 -15.34 2.37 13.92
CA ASP A 191 -15.64 3.44 14.89
C ASP A 191 -15.55 4.80 14.19
N GLU A 192 -16.67 5.21 13.58
CA GLU A 192 -16.79 6.47 12.85
C GLU A 192 -16.61 7.69 13.77
N ASP A 193 -17.09 7.62 15.01
CA ASP A 193 -16.98 8.70 15.99
C ASP A 193 -15.51 8.97 16.35
N LEU A 194 -14.73 7.91 16.57
CA LEU A 194 -13.29 8.03 16.79
C LEU A 194 -12.57 8.59 15.56
N PHE A 195 -12.92 8.12 14.36
CA PHE A 195 -12.35 8.65 13.12
C PHE A 195 -12.63 10.15 12.97
N HIS A 196 -13.87 10.59 13.18
CA HIS A 196 -14.26 11.99 13.13
C HIS A 196 -13.63 12.82 14.26
N LYS A 197 -13.38 12.24 15.43
CA LYS A 197 -12.67 12.94 16.51
C LYS A 197 -11.18 13.16 16.19
N LEU A 198 -10.56 12.24 15.45
CA LEU A 198 -9.14 12.30 15.08
C LEU A 198 -8.92 13.12 13.79
N THR A 199 -9.89 13.19 12.89
CA THR A 199 -9.75 13.88 11.59
C THR A 199 -10.60 15.15 11.48
N GLY A 200 -11.59 15.31 12.34
CA GLY A 200 -12.39 16.50 12.49
C GLY A 200 -11.62 17.53 13.30
N GLY A 201 -11.29 18.65 12.66
CA GLY A 201 -10.83 19.83 13.37
C GLY A 201 -11.89 20.23 14.39
N ARG A 202 -11.52 20.32 15.67
CA ARG A 202 -12.33 21.10 16.61
C ARG A 202 -12.29 22.55 16.10
N GLU A 203 -13.45 23.09 15.74
CA GLU A 203 -13.62 24.54 15.63
C GLU A 203 -13.39 25.20 16.99
#